data_AF-A0A3C2E153-F1
#
_entry.id   AF-A0A3C2E153-F1
#
_cell.length_a   1.000
_cell.length_b   1.000
_cell.length_c   1.000
_cell.angle_alpha   90.00
_cell.angle_beta   90.00
_cell.angle_gamma   90.00
#
_symmetry.space_group_name_H-M   'P 1'
#
loop_
_entity.id
_entity.type
_entity.pdbx_description
1 polymer ?
#
loop_
_entity_poly.entity_id
_entity_poly.type
_entity_poly.pdbx_seq_one_letter_code
_entity_poly.pdbx_strand_id
1 'polypeptide(L)'
;MAETPAVRQTIVQLLSHMRDGKEIREYLNRFSQVDQSRFAVVKVGGAVIRDDLDGLAAALAFLQSVGLLPIVVHGGGPQLDSALAEAGIAPEKVNGLRVTPDAAITVIRDSLTRINLSLVEAVRRHGGQAAAIPQGVFEAELLDPAVYGRVGEPTGVRLDLVDSALKGGEAPILACLGDTADGQLVNINADFAVRALVHTLQPYKIIFLTETGGLLDEKGRLISSVNLATEFDRLMASDWVAGGMRVKIEEIKRLLDDLPLTSSVSITRPEELAKELFTHAGAGTLVRKGERVLTVSDKRELDGSRMTELISKSFGRATVPGYWDQLSLSRGFVTENYRAGALVTEVGGVAYLDKFAVLGEARGEGLSKTVWSNLIEAVPYFYWRSRATNPINSFYFSECDGAVREGNWIVFWRGERDLTRVPRFVDLIGKLPPTLVES
;
A
#
# COMPACT_ATOMS: atom_id res chain seq x y z
N MET A 1 4.33 -8.27 30.46
CA MET A 1 4.23 -9.73 30.25
C MET A 1 4.36 -9.94 28.76
N ALA A 2 5.46 -10.52 28.28
CA ALA A 2 5.67 -10.71 26.85
C ALA A 2 4.55 -11.59 26.26
N GLU A 3 3.87 -11.11 25.22
CA GLU A 3 2.86 -11.91 24.52
C GLU A 3 3.48 -13.21 24.01
N THR A 4 2.87 -14.34 24.38
CA THR A 4 3.39 -15.67 24.08
C THR A 4 3.29 -15.95 22.58
N PRO A 5 4.35 -16.50 21.92
CA PRO A 5 4.32 -16.93 20.52
C PRO A 5 3.11 -17.81 20.13
N ALA A 6 2.53 -18.51 21.11
CA ALA A 6 1.35 -19.35 20.98
C ALA A 6 0.05 -18.60 20.58
N VAL A 7 -0.15 -17.35 21.03
CA VAL A 7 -1.36 -16.56 20.70
C VAL A 7 -1.31 -16.14 19.24
N ARG A 8 -0.16 -15.61 18.80
CA ARG A 8 0.10 -15.26 17.40
C ARG A 8 -0.07 -16.47 16.49
N GLN A 9 0.48 -17.62 16.86
CA GLN A 9 0.36 -18.84 16.07
C GLN A 9 -1.09 -19.32 15.97
N THR A 10 -1.86 -19.21 17.05
CA THR A 10 -3.30 -19.53 17.07
C THR A 10 -4.10 -18.60 16.17
N ILE A 11 -3.86 -17.29 16.24
CA ILE A 11 -4.56 -16.32 15.39
C ILE A 11 -4.20 -16.54 13.91
N VAL A 12 -2.92 -16.73 13.59
CA VAL A 12 -2.48 -17.08 12.23
C VAL A 12 -3.16 -18.36 11.74
N GLN A 13 -3.27 -19.40 12.58
CA GLN A 13 -3.94 -20.66 12.26
C GLN A 13 -5.46 -20.49 12.06
N LEU A 14 -6.13 -19.68 12.88
CA LEU A 14 -7.56 -19.38 12.74
C LEU A 14 -7.85 -18.61 11.46
N LEU A 15 -7.09 -17.54 11.21
CA LEU A 15 -7.20 -16.75 9.98
C LEU A 15 -6.94 -17.63 8.75
N SER A 16 -6.02 -18.58 8.86
CA SER A 16 -5.68 -19.58 7.83
C SER A 16 -6.86 -20.43 7.32
N HIS A 17 -7.92 -20.59 8.11
CA HIS A 17 -9.13 -21.34 7.76
C HIS A 17 -10.28 -20.45 7.25
N MET A 18 -10.12 -19.12 7.26
CA MET A 18 -11.09 -18.20 6.70
C MET A 18 -10.98 -18.15 5.16
N ARG A 19 -12.04 -17.68 4.49
CA ARG A 19 -12.11 -17.56 3.02
C ARG A 19 -10.90 -16.81 2.42
N ASP A 20 -10.40 -15.80 3.15
CA ASP A 20 -9.26 -14.97 2.77
C ASP A 20 -7.95 -15.37 3.50
N GLY A 21 -7.94 -16.53 4.16
CA GLY A 21 -6.88 -16.98 5.07
C GLY A 21 -5.50 -17.18 4.47
N LYS A 22 -5.43 -17.42 3.16
CA LYS A 22 -4.17 -17.47 2.42
C LYS A 22 -3.56 -16.07 2.27
N GLU A 23 -4.38 -15.07 1.93
CA GLU A 23 -3.96 -13.68 1.75
C GLU A 23 -3.45 -13.11 3.08
N ILE A 24 -4.21 -13.33 4.15
CA ILE A 24 -3.84 -12.92 5.51
C ILE A 24 -2.48 -13.54 5.93
N ARG A 25 -2.24 -14.81 5.60
CA ARG A 25 -0.97 -15.49 5.93
C ARG A 25 0.22 -14.95 5.15
N GLU A 26 0.07 -14.74 3.85
CA GLU A 26 1.11 -14.12 3.02
C GLU A 26 1.44 -12.72 3.55
N TYR A 27 0.42 -11.96 3.93
CA TYR A 27 0.56 -10.64 4.52
C TYR A 27 1.29 -10.69 5.88
N LEU A 28 0.83 -11.53 6.82
CA LEU A 28 1.48 -11.68 8.13
C LEU A 28 2.91 -12.21 8.00
N ASN A 29 3.21 -13.10 7.05
CA ASN A 29 4.58 -13.54 6.78
C ASN A 29 5.44 -12.39 6.25
N ARG A 30 4.91 -11.58 5.33
CA ARG A 30 5.61 -10.39 4.81
C ARG A 30 5.95 -9.39 5.91
N PHE A 31 5.00 -9.08 6.79
CA PHE A 31 5.20 -8.08 7.84
C PHE A 31 5.79 -8.61 9.15
N SER A 32 5.80 -9.93 9.37
CA SER A 32 6.48 -10.55 10.51
C SER A 32 8.01 -10.57 10.35
N GLN A 33 8.50 -10.49 9.11
CA GLN A 33 9.93 -10.40 8.79
C GLN A 33 10.43 -8.95 8.71
N VAL A 34 9.53 -7.98 8.90
CA VAL A 34 9.79 -6.55 8.75
C VAL A 34 10.14 -5.94 10.11
N ASP A 35 11.01 -4.93 10.08
CA ASP A 35 11.24 -4.03 11.20
C ASP A 35 9.91 -3.41 11.65
N GLN A 36 9.49 -3.68 12.89
CA GLN A 36 8.19 -3.25 13.43
C GLN A 36 7.98 -1.74 13.31
N SER A 37 9.05 -0.95 13.42
CA SER A 37 9.02 0.52 13.26
C SER A 37 8.60 0.96 11.85
N ARG A 38 8.77 0.10 10.85
CA ARG A 38 8.47 0.39 9.44
C ARG A 38 7.12 -0.15 8.99
N PHE A 39 6.36 -0.82 9.85
CA PHE A 39 5.10 -1.44 9.44
C PHE A 39 4.10 -0.40 8.88
N ALA A 40 3.60 0.49 9.73
CA ALA A 40 2.59 1.45 9.34
C ALA A 40 2.65 2.75 10.15
N VAL A 41 2.44 3.88 9.46
CA VAL A 41 2.07 5.17 10.08
C VAL A 41 0.57 5.39 9.85
N VAL A 42 -0.19 5.56 10.93
CA VAL A 42 -1.65 5.70 10.89
C VAL A 42 -2.05 7.10 11.33
N LYS A 43 -2.51 7.92 10.39
CA LYS A 43 -3.09 9.23 10.69
C LYS A 43 -4.57 9.07 11.03
N VAL A 44 -4.96 9.57 12.18
CA VAL A 44 -6.36 9.59 12.64
C VAL A 44 -6.90 11.01 12.61
N GLY A 45 -7.99 11.23 11.89
CA GLY A 45 -8.72 12.49 11.93
C GLY A 45 -9.39 12.72 13.30
N GLY A 46 -9.37 13.96 13.80
CA GLY A 46 -9.99 14.27 15.11
C GLY A 46 -11.48 13.92 15.19
N ALA A 47 -12.22 14.05 14.08
CA ALA A 47 -13.62 13.65 14.00
C ALA A 47 -13.83 12.15 14.25
N VAL A 48 -12.96 11.29 13.70
CA VAL A 48 -13.00 9.84 13.94
C VAL A 48 -12.83 9.52 15.43
N ILE A 49 -11.93 10.22 16.12
CA ILE A 49 -11.75 10.05 17.57
C ILE A 49 -12.98 10.51 18.35
N ARG A 50 -13.67 11.55 17.89
CA ARG A 50 -14.88 12.06 18.56
C ARG A 50 -16.06 11.10 18.38
N ASP A 51 -16.26 10.62 17.17
CA ASP A 51 -17.50 9.96 16.76
C ASP A 51 -17.42 8.43 16.84
N ASP A 52 -16.22 7.85 16.70
CA ASP A 52 -16.01 6.39 16.65
C ASP A 52 -14.72 5.98 17.40
N LEU A 53 -14.58 6.44 18.65
CA LEU A 53 -13.42 6.11 19.48
C LEU A 53 -13.30 4.60 19.74
N ASP A 54 -14.41 3.93 20.04
CA ASP A 54 -14.40 2.50 20.39
C ASP A 54 -14.11 1.64 19.14
N GLY A 55 -14.67 1.97 17.96
CA GLY A 55 -14.35 1.28 16.71
C GLY A 55 -12.89 1.46 16.30
N LEU A 56 -12.37 2.69 16.43
CA LEU A 56 -10.94 2.98 16.27
C LEU A 56 -10.05 2.18 17.22
N ALA A 57 -10.39 2.17 18.51
CA ALA A 57 -9.63 1.47 19.51
C ALA A 57 -9.62 -0.05 19.27
N ALA A 58 -10.77 -0.63 18.91
CA ALA A 58 -10.88 -2.04 18.57
C ALA A 58 -10.02 -2.40 17.35
N ALA A 59 -10.02 -1.56 16.31
CA ALA A 59 -9.22 -1.79 15.10
C ALA A 59 -7.70 -1.75 15.39
N LEU A 60 -7.26 -0.78 16.19
CA LEU A 60 -5.84 -0.67 16.60
C LEU A 60 -5.42 -1.83 17.52
N ALA A 61 -6.28 -2.21 18.48
CA ALA A 61 -6.05 -3.35 19.37
C ALA A 61 -5.92 -4.66 18.57
N PHE A 62 -6.76 -4.85 17.55
CA PHE A 62 -6.68 -6.00 16.65
C PHE A 62 -5.33 -6.09 15.95
N LEU A 63 -4.83 -4.98 15.35
CA LEU A 63 -3.53 -4.98 14.70
C LEU A 63 -2.40 -5.37 15.67
N GLN A 64 -2.40 -4.80 16.87
CA GLN A 64 -1.41 -5.13 17.89
C GLN A 64 -1.49 -6.62 18.28
N SER A 65 -2.69 -7.17 18.47
CA SER A 65 -2.89 -8.58 18.84
C SER A 65 -2.36 -9.59 17.81
N VAL A 66 -2.25 -9.19 16.54
CA VAL A 66 -1.67 -10.02 15.47
C VAL A 66 -0.17 -9.76 15.25
N GLY A 67 0.44 -8.95 16.11
CA GLY A 67 1.86 -8.61 16.11
C GLY A 67 2.24 -7.49 15.15
N LEU A 68 1.27 -6.66 14.74
CA LEU A 68 1.50 -5.49 13.88
C LEU A 68 1.35 -4.22 14.73
N LEU A 69 2.42 -3.46 14.88
CA LEU A 69 2.46 -2.28 15.75
C LEU A 69 2.39 -1.00 14.91
N PRO A 70 1.21 -0.41 14.68
CA PRO A 70 1.12 0.86 13.97
C PRO A 70 1.62 2.01 14.84
N ILE A 71 2.32 2.96 14.21
CA ILE A 71 2.64 4.26 14.80
C ILE A 71 1.48 5.20 14.50
N VAL A 72 0.71 5.56 15.52
CA VAL A 72 -0.55 6.31 15.37
C VAL A 72 -0.31 7.79 15.60
N VAL A 73 -0.69 8.65 14.67
CA VAL A 73 -0.60 10.11 14.79
C VAL A 73 -2.00 10.69 14.81
N HIS A 74 -2.31 11.51 15.81
CA HIS A 74 -3.60 12.16 15.91
C HIS A 74 -3.51 13.68 16.07
N GLY A 75 -4.51 14.35 15.51
CA GLY A 75 -4.78 15.77 15.77
C GLY A 75 -5.90 15.97 16.78
N GLY A 76 -6.25 17.23 17.03
CA GLY A 76 -7.35 17.60 17.93
C GLY A 76 -8.63 18.02 17.23
N GLY A 77 -8.52 18.45 15.96
CA GLY A 77 -9.67 18.74 15.09
C GLY A 77 -10.82 19.48 15.81
N PRO A 78 -12.04 18.96 15.75
CA PRO A 78 -13.22 19.60 16.37
C PRO A 78 -13.20 19.68 17.90
N GLN A 79 -12.58 18.73 18.59
CA GLN A 79 -12.44 18.78 20.05
C GLN A 79 -11.56 19.95 20.46
N LEU A 80 -10.51 20.23 19.68
CA LEU A 80 -9.65 21.38 19.90
C LEU A 80 -10.36 22.70 19.57
N ASP A 81 -11.20 22.72 18.51
CA ASP A 81 -12.03 23.88 18.19
C ASP A 81 -12.96 24.24 19.37
N SER A 82 -13.61 23.25 20.00
CA SER A 82 -14.46 23.46 21.17
C SER A 82 -13.68 24.03 22.35
N ALA A 83 -12.54 23.41 22.69
CA ALA A 83 -11.74 23.82 23.84
C ALA A 83 -11.18 25.25 23.69
N LEU A 84 -10.80 25.65 22.47
CA LEU A 84 -10.36 27.02 22.20
C LEU A 84 -11.51 28.03 22.32
N ALA A 85 -12.70 27.68 21.82
CA ALA A 85 -13.88 28.52 21.94
C ALA A 85 -14.30 28.71 23.42
N GLU A 86 -14.26 27.65 24.23
CA GLU A 86 -14.52 27.69 25.68
C GLU A 86 -13.52 28.57 26.42
N ALA A 87 -12.27 28.63 25.96
CA ALA A 87 -11.24 29.54 26.48
C ALA A 87 -11.36 30.98 25.95
N GLY A 88 -12.37 31.29 25.14
CA GLY A 88 -12.56 32.61 24.52
C GLY A 88 -11.58 32.93 23.39
N ILE A 89 -10.92 31.92 22.82
CA ILE A 89 -9.95 32.07 21.74
C ILE A 89 -10.63 31.74 20.42
N ALA A 90 -10.76 32.75 19.55
CA ALA A 90 -11.41 32.58 18.25
C ALA A 90 -10.60 31.64 17.33
N PRO A 91 -11.25 30.69 16.64
CA PRO A 91 -10.57 29.83 15.68
C PRO A 91 -10.22 30.65 14.42
N GLU A 92 -8.93 30.77 14.14
CA GLU A 92 -8.42 31.42 12.93
C GLU A 92 -7.59 30.43 12.10
N LYS A 93 -7.77 30.46 10.78
CA LYS A 93 -6.99 29.66 9.83
C LYS A 93 -6.48 30.51 8.68
N VAL A 94 -5.20 30.36 8.37
CA VAL A 94 -4.54 30.99 7.21
C VAL A 94 -3.94 29.87 6.37
N ASN A 95 -4.25 29.81 5.08
CA ASN A 95 -3.79 28.75 4.16
C ASN A 95 -4.06 27.31 4.67
N GLY A 96 -5.16 27.11 5.40
CA GLY A 96 -5.52 25.80 5.97
C GLY A 96 -4.79 25.44 7.27
N LEU A 97 -3.81 26.22 7.70
CA LEU A 97 -3.12 26.08 8.99
C LEU A 97 -3.84 26.88 10.07
N ARG A 98 -3.94 26.33 11.28
CA ARG A 98 -4.53 27.02 12.44
C ARG A 98 -3.52 28.00 13.02
N VAL A 99 -3.88 29.28 13.06
CA VAL A 99 -3.09 30.29 13.77
C VAL A 99 -3.12 29.97 15.26
N THR A 100 -1.96 29.97 15.90
CA THR A 100 -1.78 29.57 17.30
C THR A 100 -1.13 30.70 18.09
N PRO A 101 -1.91 31.65 18.65
CA PRO A 101 -1.37 32.67 19.54
C PRO A 101 -0.76 32.04 20.80
N ASP A 102 0.13 32.77 21.49
CA ASP A 102 0.77 32.30 22.72
C ASP A 102 -0.22 31.85 23.79
N ALA A 103 -1.36 32.55 23.93
CA ALA A 103 -2.41 32.19 24.88
C ALA A 103 -3.10 30.84 24.55
N ALA A 104 -3.08 30.41 23.28
CA ALA A 104 -3.75 29.21 22.82
C ALA A 104 -2.94 27.93 23.07
N ILE A 105 -1.61 28.03 23.17
CA ILE A 105 -0.73 26.84 23.21
C ILE A 105 -1.01 25.93 24.41
N THR A 106 -1.33 26.50 25.57
CA THR A 106 -1.66 25.74 26.79
C THR A 106 -2.95 24.94 26.60
N VAL A 107 -3.98 25.57 26.02
CA VAL A 107 -5.26 24.91 25.72
C VAL A 107 -5.05 23.79 24.69
N ILE A 108 -4.23 24.03 23.66
CA ILE A 108 -3.89 23.03 22.66
C ILE A 108 -3.17 21.84 23.29
N ARG A 109 -2.13 22.09 24.09
CA ARG A 109 -1.36 21.06 24.78
C ARG A 109 -2.26 20.15 25.61
N ASP A 110 -3.07 20.75 26.48
CA ASP A 110 -3.90 20.01 27.43
C ASP A 110 -5.01 19.24 26.70
N SER A 111 -5.58 19.82 25.64
CA SER A 111 -6.59 19.15 24.81
C SER A 111 -6.02 17.97 24.04
N LEU A 112 -4.88 18.14 23.36
CA LEU A 112 -4.22 17.06 22.62
C LEU A 112 -3.75 15.95 23.55
N THR A 113 -3.23 16.29 24.73
CA THR A 113 -2.82 15.31 25.75
C THR A 113 -4.03 14.51 26.26
N ARG A 114 -5.16 15.16 26.52
CA ARG A 114 -6.40 14.48 26.92
C ARG A 114 -6.90 13.51 25.85
N ILE A 115 -6.88 13.94 24.59
CA ILE A 115 -7.26 13.09 23.45
C ILE A 115 -6.32 11.89 23.34
N ASN A 116 -5.02 12.11 23.49
CA ASN A 116 -3.99 11.07 23.44
C ASN A 116 -4.25 9.99 24.49
N LEU A 117 -4.43 10.40 25.76
CA LEU A 117 -4.72 9.49 26.86
C LEU A 117 -6.04 8.75 26.66
N SER A 118 -7.10 9.44 26.21
CA SER A 118 -8.40 8.82 25.96
C SER A 118 -8.32 7.71 24.90
N LEU A 119 -7.56 7.93 23.82
CA LEU A 119 -7.34 6.91 22.80
C LEU A 119 -6.52 5.72 23.33
N VAL A 120 -5.45 5.98 24.09
CA VAL A 120 -4.64 4.91 24.72
C VAL A 120 -5.47 4.07 25.67
N GLU A 121 -6.28 4.71 26.53
CA GLU A 121 -7.19 4.03 27.44
C GLU A 121 -8.24 3.20 26.70
N ALA A 122 -8.81 3.73 25.62
CA ALA A 122 -9.76 2.99 24.79
C ALA A 122 -9.10 1.74 24.16
N VAL A 123 -7.91 1.87 23.58
CA VAL A 123 -7.17 0.71 23.02
C VAL A 123 -6.92 -0.36 24.09
N ARG A 124 -6.53 0.07 25.30
CA ARG A 124 -6.32 -0.84 26.44
C ARG A 124 -7.61 -1.51 26.92
N ARG A 125 -8.75 -0.80 26.92
CA ARG A 125 -10.07 -1.39 27.22
C ARG A 125 -10.46 -2.50 26.24
N HIS A 126 -10.03 -2.39 24.98
CA HIS A 126 -10.21 -3.42 23.95
C HIS A 126 -9.16 -4.54 23.99
N GLY A 127 -8.30 -4.58 25.03
CA GLY A 127 -7.30 -5.62 25.23
C GLY A 127 -6.01 -5.41 24.46
N GLY A 128 -5.85 -4.29 23.75
CA GLY A 128 -4.61 -3.93 23.07
C GLY A 128 -3.60 -3.26 24.01
N GLN A 129 -2.35 -3.16 23.57
CA GLN A 129 -1.31 -2.40 24.25
C GLN A 129 -0.95 -1.13 23.47
N ALA A 130 -0.92 0.00 24.16
CA ALA A 130 -0.60 1.30 23.58
C ALA A 130 0.18 2.19 24.55
N ALA A 131 1.07 3.00 23.99
CA ALA A 131 1.90 3.98 24.71
C ALA A 131 1.43 5.41 24.39
N ALA A 132 1.21 6.20 25.43
CA ALA A 132 0.91 7.63 25.30
C ALA A 132 2.20 8.41 25.06
N ILE A 133 2.31 9.07 23.90
CA ILE A 133 3.46 9.92 23.55
C ILE A 133 2.92 11.30 23.13
N PRO A 134 2.51 12.14 24.10
CA PRO A 134 1.93 13.45 23.80
C PRO A 134 2.96 14.48 23.31
N GLN A 135 4.27 14.27 23.56
CA GLN A 135 5.34 15.19 23.20
C GLN A 135 6.69 14.45 23.11
N GLY A 136 7.74 15.14 22.61
CA GLY A 136 9.12 14.65 22.61
C GLY A 136 9.55 13.88 21.35
N VAL A 137 8.64 13.72 20.37
CA VAL A 137 8.95 13.08 19.08
C VAL A 137 9.33 14.11 18.02
N PHE A 138 8.61 15.22 17.94
CA PHE A 138 8.83 16.20 16.88
C PHE A 138 9.72 17.35 17.37
N GLU A 139 10.83 17.53 16.69
CA GLU A 139 11.62 18.76 16.74
C GLU A 139 11.15 19.68 15.62
N ALA A 140 10.93 20.95 15.91
CA ALA A 140 10.35 21.89 14.95
C ALA A 140 10.90 23.30 15.10
N GLU A 141 10.92 24.05 14.02
CA GLU A 141 11.14 25.49 14.03
C GLU A 141 9.81 26.22 13.80
N LEU A 142 9.69 27.47 14.26
CA LEU A 142 8.50 28.26 14.00
C LEU A 142 8.40 28.59 12.51
N LEU A 143 7.26 28.24 11.89
CA LEU A 143 7.05 28.37 10.45
C LEU A 143 7.08 29.84 9.98
N ASP A 144 6.19 30.65 10.55
CA ASP A 144 6.18 32.11 10.41
C ASP A 144 5.48 32.65 11.67
N PRO A 145 6.23 33.08 12.69
CA PRO A 145 5.65 33.54 13.95
C PRO A 145 4.70 34.74 13.79
N ALA A 146 4.93 35.59 12.78
CA ALA A 146 4.12 36.77 12.57
C ALA A 146 2.74 36.43 11.98
N VAL A 147 2.66 35.37 11.17
CA VAL A 147 1.41 34.92 10.53
C VAL A 147 0.71 33.85 11.36
N TYR A 148 1.44 32.89 11.90
CA TYR A 148 0.89 31.67 12.50
C TYR A 148 1.07 31.59 14.02
N GLY A 149 1.86 32.46 14.64
CA GLY A 149 2.20 32.37 16.06
C GLY A 149 3.05 31.13 16.35
N ARG A 150 2.68 30.35 17.37
CA ARG A 150 3.39 29.12 17.82
C ARG A 150 3.06 27.89 16.98
N VAL A 151 3.09 28.02 15.66
CA VAL A 151 2.99 26.89 14.73
C VAL A 151 4.38 26.49 14.26
N GLY A 152 4.69 25.22 14.41
CA GLY A 152 5.98 24.63 14.03
C GLY A 152 5.94 23.87 12.71
N GLU A 153 7.03 23.94 11.97
CA GLU A 153 7.37 23.01 10.89
C GLU A 153 8.41 22.00 11.41
N PRO A 154 8.13 20.67 11.33
CA PRO A 154 9.08 19.67 11.80
C PRO A 154 10.42 19.74 11.05
N THR A 155 11.51 19.85 11.78
CA THR A 155 12.89 19.80 11.28
C THR A 155 13.58 18.47 11.61
N GLY A 156 13.05 17.74 12.60
CA GLY A 156 13.58 16.45 13.02
C GLY A 156 12.53 15.57 13.69
N VAL A 157 12.80 14.26 13.73
CA VAL A 157 11.98 13.26 14.42
C VAL A 157 12.86 12.42 15.33
N ARG A 158 12.60 12.48 16.64
CA ARG A 158 13.25 11.68 17.67
C ARG A 158 12.46 10.40 17.88
N LEU A 159 13.08 9.26 17.59
CA LEU A 159 12.41 7.95 17.62
C LEU A 159 12.58 7.20 18.94
N ASP A 160 13.37 7.67 19.90
CA ASP A 160 13.69 6.92 21.13
C ASP A 160 12.43 6.46 21.89
N LEU A 161 11.42 7.32 22.01
CA LEU A 161 10.15 7.01 22.68
C LEU A 161 9.30 6.04 21.85
N VAL A 162 9.30 6.19 20.53
CA VAL A 162 8.59 5.32 19.59
C VAL A 162 9.20 3.91 19.64
N ASP A 163 10.52 3.81 19.52
CA ASP A 163 11.25 2.54 19.58
C ASP A 163 11.10 1.84 20.93
N SER A 164 11.06 2.60 22.03
CA SER A 164 10.82 2.06 23.36
C SER A 164 9.43 1.40 23.45
N ALA A 165 8.38 2.08 22.96
CA ALA A 165 7.02 1.54 22.90
C ALA A 165 6.94 0.27 22.03
N LEU A 166 7.54 0.32 20.84
CA LEU A 166 7.54 -0.81 19.91
C LEU A 166 8.27 -2.03 20.50
N LYS A 167 9.43 -1.83 21.15
CA LYS A 167 10.15 -2.90 21.87
C LYS A 167 9.32 -3.49 23.01
N GLY A 168 8.46 -2.68 23.62
CA GLY A 168 7.48 -3.12 24.64
C GLY A 168 6.29 -3.89 24.07
N GLY A 169 6.12 -3.95 22.75
CA GLY A 169 4.93 -4.52 22.10
C GLY A 169 3.72 -3.58 22.14
N GLU A 170 3.93 -2.29 22.40
CA GLU A 170 2.88 -1.28 22.49
C GLU A 170 2.78 -0.49 21.19
N ALA A 171 1.56 -0.19 20.74
CA ALA A 171 1.35 0.77 19.65
C ALA A 171 1.61 2.20 20.16
N PRO A 172 2.61 2.93 19.62
CA PRO A 172 2.85 4.31 20.05
C PRO A 172 1.76 5.23 19.49
N ILE A 173 1.15 6.04 20.36
CA ILE A 173 0.12 7.01 20.01
C ILE A 173 0.67 8.42 20.23
N LEU A 174 0.85 9.15 19.14
CA LEU A 174 1.56 10.41 19.05
C LEU A 174 0.58 11.57 18.86
N ALA A 175 0.71 12.61 19.68
CA ALA A 175 0.02 13.87 19.45
C ALA A 175 0.85 14.80 18.54
N CYS A 176 0.18 15.67 17.79
CA CYS A 176 0.83 16.67 16.92
C CYS A 176 1.34 17.89 17.71
N LEU A 177 2.25 17.65 18.66
CA LEU A 177 2.98 18.66 19.42
C LEU A 177 4.48 18.46 19.22
N GLY A 178 5.22 19.55 19.10
CA GLY A 178 6.67 19.50 19.06
C GLY A 178 7.30 20.58 19.91
N ASP A 179 8.61 20.59 19.91
CA ASP A 179 9.45 21.54 20.63
C ASP A 179 10.52 22.10 19.70
N THR A 180 10.84 23.37 19.91
CA THR A 180 12.01 24.01 19.32
C THR A 180 13.28 23.57 20.04
N ALA A 181 14.45 23.86 19.45
CA ALA A 181 15.74 23.50 20.05
C ALA A 181 15.98 24.11 21.45
N ASP A 182 15.35 25.24 21.77
CA ASP A 182 15.38 25.87 23.10
C ASP A 182 14.25 25.37 24.04
N GLY A 183 13.47 24.37 23.63
CA GLY A 183 12.43 23.72 24.42
C GLY A 183 11.07 24.42 24.40
N GLN A 184 10.84 25.37 23.48
CA GLN A 184 9.56 26.05 23.35
C GLN A 184 8.55 25.11 22.67
N LEU A 185 7.43 24.85 23.34
CA LEU A 185 6.33 24.05 22.78
C LEU A 185 5.71 24.72 21.55
N VAL A 186 5.46 23.96 20.49
CA VAL A 186 4.80 24.44 19.27
C VAL A 186 3.70 23.48 18.84
N ASN A 187 2.65 24.04 18.25
CA ASN A 187 1.60 23.28 17.60
C ASN A 187 2.07 22.83 16.21
N ILE A 188 1.89 21.56 15.86
CA ILE A 188 2.30 21.03 14.56
C ILE A 188 1.06 20.61 13.76
N ASN A 189 1.06 20.94 12.47
CA ASN A 189 0.01 20.44 11.58
C ASN A 189 0.13 18.91 11.41
N ALA A 190 -0.99 18.18 11.49
CA ALA A 190 -0.99 16.72 11.42
C ALA A 190 -0.42 16.15 10.11
N ASP A 191 -0.62 16.82 8.97
CA ASP A 191 -0.01 16.39 7.70
C ASP A 191 1.51 16.62 7.70
N PHE A 192 1.99 17.69 8.32
CA PHE A 192 3.44 17.93 8.47
C PHE A 192 4.09 16.89 9.38
N ALA A 193 3.45 16.58 10.52
CA ALA A 193 3.89 15.52 11.42
C ALA A 193 3.97 14.15 10.72
N VAL A 194 2.93 13.80 9.95
CA VAL A 194 2.91 12.54 9.18
C VAL A 194 4.01 12.53 8.12
N ARG A 195 4.22 13.63 7.38
CA ARG A 195 5.28 13.72 6.37
C ARG A 195 6.66 13.50 6.99
N ALA A 196 6.94 14.17 8.11
CA ALA A 196 8.20 14.03 8.82
C ALA A 196 8.42 12.58 9.31
N LEU A 197 7.40 11.96 9.91
CA LEU A 197 7.47 10.55 10.32
C LEU A 197 7.67 9.59 9.16
N VAL A 198 6.93 9.78 8.07
CA VAL A 198 7.02 8.94 6.87
C VAL A 198 8.40 9.03 6.25
N HIS A 199 8.95 10.24 6.14
CA HIS A 199 10.29 10.46 5.62
C HIS A 199 11.34 9.73 6.46
N THR A 200 11.26 9.85 7.79
CA THR A 200 12.22 9.22 8.71
C THR A 200 12.08 7.70 8.79
N LEU A 201 10.85 7.17 8.87
CA LEU A 201 10.59 5.75 9.10
C LEU A 201 10.56 4.91 7.82
N GLN A 202 10.31 5.54 6.66
CA GLN A 202 10.15 4.85 5.38
C GLN A 202 9.15 3.67 5.47
N PRO A 203 7.90 3.90 5.92
CA PRO A 203 6.97 2.81 6.23
C PRO A 203 6.46 2.09 4.98
N TYR A 204 6.08 0.82 5.14
CA TYR A 204 5.41 0.06 4.08
C TYR A 204 3.97 0.52 3.87
N LYS A 205 3.28 0.92 4.94
CA LYS A 205 1.91 1.40 4.89
C LYS A 205 1.79 2.79 5.51
N ILE A 206 1.05 3.65 4.83
CA ILE A 206 0.52 4.88 5.41
C ILE A 206 -0.99 4.74 5.39
N ILE A 207 -1.65 4.96 6.51
CA ILE A 207 -3.09 4.74 6.63
C ILE A 207 -3.74 6.05 7.09
N PHE A 208 -4.70 6.52 6.31
CA PHE A 208 -5.54 7.65 6.68
C PHE A 208 -6.92 7.13 7.10
N LEU A 209 -7.21 7.22 8.40
CA LEU A 209 -8.52 6.88 8.93
C LEU A 209 -9.42 8.11 8.89
N THR A 210 -10.53 7.98 8.15
CA THR A 210 -11.46 9.07 7.84
C THR A 210 -12.90 8.60 7.92
N GLU A 211 -13.85 9.52 8.13
CA GLU A 211 -15.29 9.22 8.16
C GLU A 211 -15.80 8.75 6.79
N THR A 212 -15.29 9.31 5.69
CA THR A 212 -15.75 8.96 4.34
C THR A 212 -15.35 7.54 3.94
N GLY A 213 -14.23 7.03 4.47
CA GLY A 213 -13.75 5.68 4.17
C GLY A 213 -12.99 5.52 2.87
N GLY A 214 -12.67 6.62 2.18
CA GLY A 214 -11.90 6.60 0.94
C GLY A 214 -12.17 7.80 0.04
N LEU A 215 -11.65 7.71 -1.18
CA LEU A 215 -11.88 8.65 -2.28
C LEU A 215 -13.10 8.21 -3.08
N LEU A 216 -13.94 9.17 -3.46
CA LEU A 216 -15.14 8.93 -4.25
C LEU A 216 -14.92 9.40 -5.68
N ASP A 217 -15.46 8.67 -6.66
CA ASP A 217 -15.49 9.09 -8.07
C ASP A 217 -16.58 10.15 -8.32
N GLU A 218 -16.67 10.63 -9.57
CA GLU A 218 -17.69 11.58 -10.02
C GLU A 218 -19.13 11.15 -9.68
N LYS A 219 -19.38 9.84 -9.59
CA LYS A 219 -20.71 9.27 -9.29
C LYS A 219 -20.91 8.99 -7.80
N GLY A 220 -19.98 9.43 -6.95
CA GLY A 220 -20.01 9.19 -5.51
C GLY A 220 -19.67 7.76 -5.10
N ARG A 221 -19.08 6.95 -6.00
CA ARG A 221 -18.70 5.56 -5.71
C ARG A 221 -17.27 5.50 -5.22
N LEU A 222 -16.98 4.59 -4.29
CA LEU A 222 -15.63 4.39 -3.77
C LEU A 222 -14.66 3.98 -4.89
N ILE A 223 -13.57 4.73 -5.01
CA ILE A 223 -12.42 4.37 -5.84
C ILE A 223 -11.59 3.36 -5.05
N SER A 224 -11.57 2.10 -5.46
CA SER A 224 -10.85 1.05 -4.71
C SER A 224 -9.33 1.18 -4.80
N SER A 225 -8.80 1.68 -5.92
CA SER A 225 -7.36 1.83 -6.11
C SER A 225 -6.99 2.97 -7.04
N VAL A 226 -5.80 3.56 -6.83
CA VAL A 226 -5.19 4.58 -7.69
C VAL A 226 -3.72 4.23 -7.94
N ASN A 227 -3.33 4.14 -9.22
CA ASN A 227 -1.94 4.06 -9.68
C ASN A 227 -1.48 5.46 -10.12
N LEU A 228 -0.66 6.12 -9.30
CA LEU A 228 -0.23 7.49 -9.57
C LEU A 228 0.59 7.63 -10.87
N ALA A 229 1.39 6.62 -11.24
CA ALA A 229 2.20 6.65 -12.46
C ALA A 229 1.36 6.73 -13.74
N THR A 230 0.10 6.27 -13.71
CA THR A 230 -0.79 6.25 -14.88
C THR A 230 -2.00 7.16 -14.74
N GLU A 231 -2.46 7.45 -13.52
CA GLU A 231 -3.75 8.10 -13.30
C GLU A 231 -3.64 9.51 -12.71
N PHE A 232 -2.50 9.92 -12.16
CA PHE A 232 -2.37 11.19 -11.44
C PHE A 232 -2.74 12.40 -12.29
N ASP A 233 -2.13 12.58 -13.46
CA ASP A 233 -2.37 13.75 -14.31
C ASP A 233 -3.84 13.84 -14.73
N ARG A 234 -4.46 12.70 -15.05
CA ARG A 234 -5.87 12.63 -15.43
C ARG A 234 -6.78 13.01 -14.26
N LEU A 235 -6.50 12.49 -13.07
CA LEU A 235 -7.26 12.83 -11.86
C LEU A 235 -7.14 14.32 -11.54
N MET A 236 -5.94 14.88 -11.62
CA MET A 236 -5.69 16.29 -11.32
C MET A 236 -6.36 17.25 -12.31
N ALA A 237 -6.45 16.86 -13.59
CA ALA A 237 -7.14 17.59 -14.64
C ALA A 237 -8.67 17.43 -14.62
N SER A 238 -9.23 16.52 -13.80
CA SER A 238 -10.66 16.28 -13.75
C SER A 238 -11.39 17.32 -12.88
N ASP A 239 -12.51 17.85 -13.37
CA ASP A 239 -13.29 18.89 -12.67
C ASP A 239 -13.91 18.40 -11.35
N TRP A 240 -14.26 17.11 -11.27
CA TRP A 240 -14.84 16.51 -10.06
C TRP A 240 -13.81 16.29 -8.94
N VAL A 241 -12.51 16.39 -9.24
CA VAL A 241 -11.42 16.34 -8.24
C VAL A 241 -11.14 17.76 -7.76
N ALA A 242 -12.01 18.26 -6.88
CA ALA A 242 -11.94 19.63 -6.38
C ALA A 242 -11.62 19.74 -4.89
N GLY A 243 -11.19 20.93 -4.48
CA GLY A 243 -11.01 21.31 -3.07
C GLY A 243 -10.09 20.36 -2.29
N GLY A 244 -10.59 19.86 -1.16
CA GLY A 244 -9.83 18.99 -0.24
C GLY A 244 -9.42 17.64 -0.83
N MET A 245 -10.15 17.12 -1.83
CA MET A 245 -9.76 15.88 -2.50
C MET A 245 -8.47 16.06 -3.31
N ARG A 246 -8.35 17.18 -4.04
CA ARG A 246 -7.14 17.53 -4.79
C ARG A 246 -5.92 17.61 -3.87
N VAL A 247 -6.03 18.38 -2.79
CA VAL A 247 -4.96 18.52 -1.79
C VAL A 247 -4.54 17.17 -1.21
N LYS A 248 -5.51 16.28 -0.96
CA LYS A 248 -5.23 14.94 -0.43
C LYS A 248 -4.47 14.06 -1.43
N ILE A 249 -4.82 14.09 -2.71
CA ILE A 249 -4.13 13.32 -3.75
C ILE A 249 -2.70 13.86 -3.95
N GLU A 250 -2.53 15.18 -3.99
CA GLU A 250 -1.20 15.82 -4.05
C GLU A 250 -0.32 15.44 -2.87
N GLU A 251 -0.88 15.47 -1.66
CA GLU A 251 -0.17 15.10 -0.44
C GLU A 251 0.26 13.62 -0.45
N ILE A 252 -0.66 12.73 -0.83
CA ILE A 252 -0.38 11.30 -0.97
C ILE A 252 0.72 11.06 -2.02
N LYS A 253 0.69 11.79 -3.14
CA LYS A 253 1.75 11.72 -4.14
C LYS A 253 3.10 12.12 -3.56
N ARG A 254 3.17 13.26 -2.85
CA ARG A 254 4.42 13.71 -2.21
C ARG A 254 4.97 12.66 -1.25
N LEU A 255 4.10 12.09 -0.39
CA LEU A 255 4.50 11.03 0.54
C LEU A 255 5.05 9.80 -0.19
N LEU A 256 4.39 9.36 -1.27
CA LEU A 256 4.79 8.16 -2.01
C LEU A 256 6.02 8.39 -2.90
N ASP A 257 6.27 9.62 -3.34
CA ASP A 257 7.47 9.95 -4.13
C ASP A 257 8.75 9.72 -3.31
N ASP A 258 8.70 10.02 -2.01
CA ASP A 258 9.79 9.86 -1.03
C ASP A 258 9.96 8.43 -0.49
N LEU A 259 9.13 7.49 -0.94
CA LEU A 259 9.08 6.11 -0.44
C LEU A 259 9.45 5.07 -1.50
N PRO A 260 9.84 3.85 -1.08
CA PRO A 260 10.00 2.71 -1.98
C PRO A 260 8.70 2.39 -2.73
N LEU A 261 8.83 1.80 -3.93
CA LEU A 261 7.69 1.37 -4.75
C LEU A 261 6.75 0.39 -4.06
N THR A 262 7.25 -0.36 -3.08
CA THR A 262 6.48 -1.30 -2.28
C THR A 262 5.57 -0.64 -1.25
N SER A 263 5.79 0.66 -0.97
CA SER A 263 4.97 1.41 -0.04
C SER A 263 3.66 1.83 -0.68
N SER A 264 2.63 1.98 0.14
CA SER A 264 1.29 2.38 -0.33
C SER A 264 0.56 3.16 0.73
N VAL A 265 -0.35 4.02 0.28
CA VAL A 265 -1.31 4.71 1.13
C VAL A 265 -2.65 4.01 1.06
N SER A 266 -3.29 3.77 2.20
CA SER A 266 -4.68 3.32 2.28
C SER A 266 -5.52 4.41 2.97
N ILE A 267 -6.67 4.75 2.38
CA ILE A 267 -7.65 5.65 3.00
C ILE A 267 -8.90 4.83 3.27
N THR A 268 -9.25 4.67 4.55
CA THR A 268 -10.34 3.76 4.96
C THR A 268 -11.02 4.23 6.24
N ARG A 269 -12.03 3.49 6.70
CA ARG A 269 -12.66 3.65 8.02
C ARG A 269 -12.01 2.73 9.04
N PRO A 270 -12.10 3.04 10.35
CA PRO A 270 -11.62 2.14 11.39
C PRO A 270 -12.18 0.71 11.30
N GLU A 271 -13.49 0.57 11.14
CA GLU A 271 -14.18 -0.73 11.03
C GLU A 271 -13.73 -1.58 9.84
N GLU A 272 -13.23 -0.94 8.78
CA GLU A 272 -12.78 -1.58 7.54
C GLU A 272 -11.26 -1.78 7.49
N LEU A 273 -10.51 -1.34 8.52
CA LEU A 273 -9.05 -1.33 8.53
C LEU A 273 -8.44 -2.72 8.31
N ALA A 274 -8.96 -3.73 9.01
CA ALA A 274 -8.47 -5.10 8.86
C ALA A 274 -8.71 -5.61 7.43
N LYS A 275 -9.91 -5.39 6.89
CA LYS A 275 -10.25 -5.83 5.53
C LYS A 275 -9.42 -5.12 4.48
N GLU A 276 -9.17 -3.83 4.65
CA GLU A 276 -8.29 -3.04 3.78
C GLU A 276 -6.84 -3.56 3.78
N LEU A 277 -6.31 -3.96 4.94
CA LEU A 277 -4.93 -4.42 5.03
C LEU A 277 -4.75 -5.87 4.58
N PHE A 278 -5.71 -6.75 4.89
CA PHE A 278 -5.51 -8.19 4.75
C PHE A 278 -6.23 -8.86 3.58
N THR A 279 -7.00 -8.10 2.78
CA THR A 279 -7.69 -8.64 1.60
C THR A 279 -7.27 -7.93 0.32
N HIS A 280 -7.27 -8.63 -0.81
CA HIS A 280 -6.99 -8.03 -2.11
C HIS A 280 -8.08 -7.07 -2.59
N ALA A 281 -9.34 -7.32 -2.22
CA ALA A 281 -10.44 -6.43 -2.57
C ALA A 281 -10.38 -5.11 -1.79
N GLY A 282 -9.83 -5.16 -0.57
CA GLY A 282 -9.80 -4.04 0.35
C GLY A 282 -11.19 -3.58 0.76
N ALA A 283 -11.23 -2.43 1.42
CA ALA A 283 -12.46 -1.77 1.82
C ALA A 283 -12.33 -0.24 1.91
N GLY A 284 -11.27 0.30 1.31
CA GLY A 284 -11.06 1.73 1.14
C GLY A 284 -10.47 2.06 -0.23
N THR A 285 -9.69 3.13 -0.28
CA THR A 285 -8.90 3.50 -1.44
C THR A 285 -7.44 3.21 -1.22
N LEU A 286 -6.88 2.31 -2.02
CA LEU A 286 -5.46 1.98 -2.04
C LEU A 286 -4.72 2.80 -3.10
N VAL A 287 -3.86 3.72 -2.68
CA VAL A 287 -3.02 4.53 -3.57
C VAL A 287 -1.59 4.01 -3.57
N ARG A 288 -1.03 3.82 -4.76
CA ARG A 288 0.37 3.43 -4.95
C ARG A 288 1.04 4.41 -5.89
N LYS A 289 2.36 4.58 -5.73
CA LYS A 289 3.19 5.22 -6.76
C LYS A 289 2.96 4.52 -8.09
N GLY A 290 2.91 3.18 -8.02
CA GLY A 290 2.62 2.31 -9.13
C GLY A 290 3.69 2.41 -10.20
N GLU A 291 3.43 1.80 -11.34
CA GLU A 291 4.38 1.74 -12.44
C GLU A 291 3.67 1.76 -13.78
N ARG A 292 4.37 2.27 -14.78
CA ARG A 292 3.94 2.18 -16.19
C ARG A 292 4.34 0.82 -16.77
N VAL A 293 3.50 0.29 -17.65
CA VAL A 293 3.84 -0.86 -18.50
C VAL A 293 4.37 -0.33 -19.82
N LEU A 294 5.61 -0.68 -20.13
CA LEU A 294 6.26 -0.39 -21.40
C LEU A 294 5.88 -1.49 -22.39
N THR A 295 5.42 -1.09 -23.58
CA THR A 295 5.23 -2.02 -24.70
C THR A 295 6.45 -1.93 -25.61
N VAL A 296 7.11 -3.05 -25.86
CA VAL A 296 8.28 -3.14 -26.73
C VAL A 296 8.01 -4.06 -27.90
N SER A 297 8.67 -3.78 -29.03
CA SER A 297 8.54 -4.55 -30.27
C SER A 297 9.83 -5.26 -30.67
N ASP A 298 10.97 -4.81 -30.13
CA ASP A 298 12.28 -5.36 -30.39
C ASP A 298 12.96 -5.76 -29.08
N LYS A 299 13.63 -6.92 -29.06
CA LYS A 299 14.35 -7.40 -27.87
C LYS A 299 15.47 -6.47 -27.43
N ARG A 300 16.00 -5.61 -28.31
CA ARG A 300 17.02 -4.60 -28.00
C ARG A 300 16.48 -3.46 -27.14
N GLU A 301 15.16 -3.29 -27.06
CA GLU A 301 14.51 -2.32 -26.16
C GLU A 301 14.42 -2.85 -24.71
N LEU A 302 14.68 -4.15 -24.50
CA LEU A 302 14.67 -4.77 -23.17
C LEU A 302 16.05 -4.70 -22.53
N ASP A 303 16.07 -4.43 -21.23
CA ASP A 303 17.20 -4.74 -20.38
C ASP A 303 17.21 -6.26 -20.13
N GLY A 304 18.01 -6.98 -20.91
CA GLY A 304 18.11 -8.44 -20.84
C GLY A 304 18.55 -8.94 -19.46
N SER A 305 19.40 -8.20 -18.75
CA SER A 305 19.88 -8.58 -17.41
C SER A 305 18.73 -8.52 -16.41
N ARG A 306 18.00 -7.39 -16.37
CA ARG A 306 16.85 -7.22 -15.46
C ARG A 306 15.71 -8.17 -15.79
N MET A 307 15.46 -8.43 -17.08
CA MET A 307 14.42 -9.37 -17.48
C MET A 307 14.79 -10.82 -17.13
N THR A 308 16.07 -11.19 -17.23
CA THR A 308 16.57 -12.50 -16.77
C THR A 308 16.38 -12.66 -15.26
N GLU A 309 16.70 -11.62 -14.49
CA GLU A 309 16.51 -11.62 -13.05
C GLU A 309 15.04 -11.77 -12.68
N LEU A 310 14.14 -11.01 -13.33
CA LEU A 310 12.69 -11.11 -13.17
C LEU A 310 12.22 -12.54 -13.42
N ILE A 311 12.54 -13.12 -14.58
CA ILE A 311 12.15 -14.50 -14.92
C ILE A 311 12.68 -15.46 -13.85
N SER A 312 13.96 -15.35 -13.49
CA SER A 312 14.58 -16.28 -12.56
C SER A 312 13.94 -16.24 -11.17
N LYS A 313 13.69 -15.03 -10.65
CA LYS A 313 13.03 -14.83 -9.34
C LYS A 313 11.55 -15.24 -9.38
N SER A 314 10.84 -14.99 -10.47
CA SER A 314 9.40 -15.33 -10.59
C SER A 314 9.14 -16.83 -10.68
N PHE A 315 10.00 -17.57 -11.39
CA PHE A 315 9.86 -19.01 -11.59
C PHE A 315 10.71 -19.86 -10.64
N GLY A 316 11.64 -19.25 -9.89
CA GLY A 316 12.59 -19.96 -9.03
C GLY A 316 13.63 -20.78 -9.81
N ARG A 317 13.80 -20.49 -11.11
CA ARG A 317 14.65 -21.24 -12.05
C ARG A 317 15.27 -20.31 -13.07
N ALA A 318 16.54 -20.53 -13.41
CA ALA A 318 17.21 -19.80 -14.47
C ALA A 318 16.68 -20.19 -15.86
N THR A 319 16.83 -19.27 -16.82
CA THR A 319 16.66 -19.57 -18.25
C THR A 319 17.73 -20.52 -18.75
N VAL A 320 17.42 -21.32 -19.77
CA VAL A 320 18.42 -22.19 -20.41
C VAL A 320 19.52 -21.35 -21.09
N PRO A 321 20.77 -21.86 -21.21
CA PRO A 321 21.82 -21.20 -21.97
C PRO A 321 21.37 -20.90 -23.41
N GLY A 322 21.67 -19.69 -23.91
CA GLY A 322 21.29 -19.25 -25.26
C GLY A 322 19.81 -18.86 -25.43
N TYR A 323 19.01 -18.82 -24.35
CA TYR A 323 17.60 -18.40 -24.41
C TYR A 323 17.43 -17.04 -25.12
N TRP A 324 18.23 -16.03 -24.75
CA TRP A 324 18.14 -14.68 -25.32
C TRP A 324 18.57 -14.59 -26.79
N ASP A 325 19.49 -15.45 -27.20
CA ASP A 325 19.95 -15.53 -28.59
C ASP A 325 18.83 -16.10 -29.46
N GLN A 326 18.17 -17.15 -28.97
CA GLN A 326 17.06 -17.84 -29.65
C GLN A 326 15.73 -17.09 -29.54
N LEU A 327 15.60 -16.16 -28.59
CA LEU A 327 14.38 -15.38 -28.41
C LEU A 327 14.14 -14.50 -29.63
N SER A 328 13.10 -14.84 -30.39
CA SER A 328 12.51 -14.01 -31.44
C SER A 328 11.28 -13.30 -30.87
N LEU A 329 11.52 -12.17 -30.22
CA LEU A 329 10.47 -11.37 -29.60
C LEU A 329 9.55 -10.78 -30.69
N SER A 330 8.24 -11.00 -30.53
CA SER A 330 7.20 -10.34 -31.32
C SER A 330 6.68 -9.09 -30.60
N ARG A 331 6.43 -9.22 -29.30
CA ARG A 331 6.01 -8.10 -28.44
C ARG A 331 6.38 -8.38 -26.99
N GLY A 332 6.76 -7.34 -26.25
CA GLY A 332 6.97 -7.41 -24.80
C GLY A 332 6.13 -6.38 -24.08
N PHE A 333 5.68 -6.72 -22.86
CA PHE A 333 4.99 -5.81 -21.96
C PHE A 333 5.70 -5.89 -20.62
N VAL A 334 6.43 -4.86 -20.22
CA VAL A 334 7.28 -4.92 -19.03
C VAL A 334 7.04 -3.69 -18.18
N THR A 335 6.81 -3.86 -16.88
CA THR A 335 6.75 -2.72 -15.95
C THR A 335 8.08 -1.98 -15.95
N GLU A 336 8.08 -0.65 -15.84
CA GLU A 336 9.31 0.16 -15.90
C GLU A 336 10.41 -0.28 -14.91
N ASN A 337 10.05 -0.85 -13.75
CA ASN A 337 11.01 -1.40 -12.78
C ASN A 337 11.24 -2.91 -12.88
N TYR A 338 10.79 -3.57 -13.95
CA TYR A 338 11.00 -5.02 -14.21
C TYR A 338 10.51 -5.92 -13.05
N ARG A 339 9.38 -5.55 -12.42
CA ARG A 339 8.73 -6.37 -11.37
C ARG A 339 7.64 -7.29 -11.92
N ALA A 340 7.12 -6.98 -13.10
CA ALA A 340 6.25 -7.84 -13.88
C ALA A 340 6.51 -7.70 -15.38
N GLY A 341 6.31 -8.77 -16.15
CA GLY A 341 6.49 -8.74 -17.59
C GLY A 341 5.89 -9.92 -18.33
N ALA A 342 5.50 -9.67 -19.58
CA ALA A 342 5.02 -10.65 -20.55
C ALA A 342 5.88 -10.59 -21.81
N LEU A 343 6.37 -11.72 -22.29
CA LEU A 343 7.09 -11.84 -23.57
C LEU A 343 6.28 -12.70 -24.52
N VAL A 344 5.93 -12.13 -25.67
CA VAL A 344 5.21 -12.77 -26.75
C VAL A 344 6.18 -13.02 -27.89
N THR A 345 6.17 -14.25 -28.38
CA THR A 345 6.92 -14.72 -29.54
C THR A 345 5.93 -15.24 -30.58
N GLU A 346 6.42 -15.81 -31.68
CA GLU A 346 5.58 -16.44 -32.69
C GLU A 346 5.92 -17.92 -32.83
N VAL A 347 4.89 -18.77 -32.86
CA VAL A 347 5.04 -20.22 -33.04
C VAL A 347 4.08 -20.68 -34.13
N GLY A 348 4.61 -21.10 -35.28
CA GLY A 348 3.78 -21.58 -36.39
C GLY A 348 2.80 -20.54 -36.95
N GLY A 349 3.16 -19.25 -36.91
CA GLY A 349 2.33 -18.15 -37.39
C GLY A 349 1.28 -17.65 -36.39
N VAL A 350 1.34 -18.08 -35.13
CA VAL A 350 0.45 -17.58 -34.06
C VAL A 350 1.25 -16.98 -32.92
N ALA A 351 0.69 -15.94 -32.30
CA ALA A 351 1.27 -15.34 -31.11
C ALA A 351 1.31 -16.36 -29.96
N TYR A 352 2.45 -16.46 -29.31
CA TYR A 352 2.71 -17.37 -28.21
C TYR A 352 3.30 -16.61 -27.03
N LEU A 353 2.61 -16.63 -25.89
CA LEU A 353 3.12 -16.07 -24.64
C LEU A 353 4.18 -17.01 -24.06
N ASP A 354 5.46 -16.68 -24.28
CA ASP A 354 6.61 -17.47 -23.87
C ASP A 354 6.97 -17.26 -22.39
N LYS A 355 6.81 -16.02 -21.89
CA LYS A 355 6.98 -15.69 -20.48
C LYS A 355 5.86 -14.83 -19.97
N PHE A 356 5.38 -15.16 -18.78
CA PHE A 356 4.61 -14.27 -17.93
C PHE A 356 5.20 -14.36 -16.53
N ALA A 357 5.98 -13.35 -16.16
CA ALA A 357 6.78 -13.32 -14.95
C ALA A 357 6.31 -12.18 -14.05
N VAL A 358 6.08 -12.47 -12.77
CA VAL A 358 5.72 -11.49 -11.75
C VAL A 358 6.45 -11.83 -10.46
N LEU A 359 7.22 -10.88 -9.91
CA LEU A 359 7.92 -11.06 -8.64
C LEU A 359 6.92 -11.34 -7.52
N GLY A 360 7.32 -12.15 -6.54
CA GLY A 360 6.46 -12.49 -5.40
C GLY A 360 5.96 -11.25 -4.65
N GLU A 361 6.82 -10.26 -4.43
CA GLU A 361 6.50 -9.00 -3.76
C GLU A 361 5.51 -8.11 -4.53
N ALA A 362 5.45 -8.25 -5.86
CA ALA A 362 4.53 -7.52 -6.74
C ALA A 362 3.15 -8.21 -6.85
N ARG A 363 3.00 -9.43 -6.33
CA ARG A 363 1.71 -10.12 -6.31
C ARG A 363 0.79 -9.43 -5.29
N GLY A 364 -0.45 -9.18 -5.67
CA GLY A 364 -1.38 -8.34 -4.90
C GLY A 364 -1.20 -6.83 -5.10
N GLU A 365 -0.19 -6.40 -5.87
CA GLU A 365 -0.04 -5.00 -6.26
C GLU A 365 -0.91 -4.59 -7.45
N GLY A 366 -1.58 -5.56 -8.09
CA GLY A 366 -2.35 -5.37 -9.31
C GLY A 366 -1.49 -5.45 -10.59
N LEU A 367 -0.15 -5.45 -10.48
CA LEU A 367 0.76 -5.47 -11.62
C LEU A 367 0.53 -6.64 -12.58
N SER A 368 0.24 -7.84 -12.06
CA SER A 368 -0.09 -9.00 -12.91
C SER A 368 -1.28 -8.69 -13.82
N LYS A 369 -2.35 -8.12 -13.25
CA LYS A 369 -3.55 -7.76 -14.01
C LYS A 369 -3.25 -6.63 -14.98
N THR A 370 -2.47 -5.62 -14.59
CA THR A 370 -2.10 -4.51 -15.47
C THR A 370 -1.30 -4.99 -16.68
N VAL A 371 -0.27 -5.81 -16.49
CA VAL A 371 0.53 -6.38 -17.59
C VAL A 371 -0.33 -7.29 -18.46
N TRP A 372 -1.18 -8.13 -17.85
CA TRP A 372 -2.11 -9.00 -18.58
C TRP A 372 -3.13 -8.22 -19.42
N SER A 373 -3.73 -7.16 -18.87
CA SER A 373 -4.67 -6.30 -19.60
C SER A 373 -4.02 -5.65 -20.82
N ASN A 374 -2.78 -5.14 -20.67
CA ASN A 374 -2.02 -4.58 -21.80
C ASN A 374 -1.73 -5.66 -22.86
N LEU A 375 -1.39 -6.88 -22.43
CA LEU A 375 -1.19 -8.02 -23.32
C LEU A 375 -2.44 -8.34 -24.14
N ILE A 376 -3.60 -8.54 -23.49
CA ILE A 376 -4.83 -8.95 -24.19
C ILE A 376 -5.40 -7.85 -25.09
N GLU A 377 -5.16 -6.58 -24.76
CA GLU A 377 -5.59 -5.45 -25.58
C GLU A 377 -4.77 -5.39 -26.88
N ALA A 378 -3.45 -5.56 -26.78
CA ALA A 378 -2.55 -5.49 -27.92
C ALA A 378 -2.42 -6.81 -28.71
N VAL A 379 -2.68 -7.94 -28.07
CA VAL A 379 -2.59 -9.29 -28.65
C VAL A 379 -3.89 -10.05 -28.34
N PRO A 380 -4.97 -9.81 -29.11
CA PRO A 380 -6.28 -10.37 -28.81
C PRO A 380 -6.39 -11.88 -29.08
N TYR A 381 -5.46 -12.43 -29.87
CA TYR A 381 -5.40 -13.83 -30.24
C TYR A 381 -4.01 -14.38 -29.95
N PHE A 382 -3.91 -15.32 -29.01
CA PHE A 382 -2.65 -15.97 -28.66
C PHE A 382 -2.85 -17.29 -27.92
N TYR A 383 -1.78 -18.07 -27.89
CA TYR A 383 -1.68 -19.31 -27.12
C TYR A 383 -0.61 -19.19 -26.04
N TRP A 384 -0.70 -20.00 -25.01
CA TRP A 384 0.35 -20.15 -24.02
C TRP A 384 0.32 -21.55 -23.41
N ARG A 385 1.36 -21.88 -22.64
CA ARG A 385 1.35 -23.12 -21.85
C ARG A 385 1.85 -22.88 -20.44
N SER A 386 1.41 -23.74 -19.53
CA SER A 386 1.83 -23.72 -18.14
C SER A 386 2.00 -25.16 -17.64
N ARG A 387 2.92 -25.39 -16.71
CA ARG A 387 3.04 -26.70 -16.05
C ARG A 387 1.73 -26.99 -15.29
N ALA A 388 1.29 -28.24 -15.28
CA ALA A 388 0.03 -28.62 -14.62
C ALA A 388 0.00 -28.28 -13.12
N THR A 389 1.15 -28.25 -12.46
CA THR A 389 1.32 -27.92 -11.04
C THR A 389 1.47 -26.43 -10.74
N ASN A 390 1.44 -25.55 -11.75
CA ASN A 390 1.68 -24.13 -11.57
C ASN A 390 0.53 -23.45 -10.80
N PRO A 391 0.80 -22.78 -9.66
CA PRO A 391 -0.24 -22.12 -8.88
C PRO A 391 -1.05 -21.05 -9.62
N ILE A 392 -0.51 -20.44 -10.68
CA ILE A 392 -1.22 -19.42 -11.46
C ILE A 392 -2.27 -20.00 -12.43
N ASN A 393 -2.38 -21.33 -12.55
CA ASN A 393 -3.32 -21.94 -13.49
C ASN A 393 -4.77 -21.55 -13.22
N SER A 394 -5.17 -21.31 -11.96
CA SER A 394 -6.53 -20.83 -11.65
C SER A 394 -6.84 -19.50 -12.34
N PHE A 395 -5.86 -18.59 -12.39
CA PHE A 395 -5.96 -17.33 -13.13
C PHE A 395 -5.99 -17.58 -14.65
N TYR A 396 -5.15 -18.46 -15.18
CA TYR A 396 -5.20 -18.78 -16.61
C TYR A 396 -6.53 -19.40 -17.04
N PHE A 397 -7.14 -20.25 -16.22
CA PHE A 397 -8.47 -20.80 -16.49
C PHE A 397 -9.56 -19.72 -16.50
N SER A 398 -9.46 -18.68 -15.67
CA SER A 398 -10.42 -17.57 -15.70
C SER A 398 -10.23 -16.63 -16.89
N GLU A 399 -9.04 -16.65 -17.52
CA GLU A 399 -8.67 -15.72 -18.61
C GLU A 399 -8.66 -16.36 -20.01
N CYS A 400 -8.74 -17.69 -20.10
CA CYS A 400 -8.73 -18.41 -21.39
C CYS A 400 -10.13 -18.63 -21.97
N ASP A 401 -10.18 -18.78 -23.30
CA ASP A 401 -11.39 -19.27 -23.98
C ASP A 401 -11.42 -20.81 -24.05
N GLY A 402 -10.26 -21.45 -23.87
CA GLY A 402 -10.18 -22.89 -23.67
C GLY A 402 -8.77 -23.35 -23.27
N ALA A 403 -8.72 -24.61 -22.82
CA ALA A 403 -7.50 -25.25 -22.37
C ALA A 403 -7.51 -26.75 -22.66
N VAL A 404 -6.35 -27.32 -23.01
CA VAL A 404 -6.13 -28.75 -23.19
C VAL A 404 -4.87 -29.18 -22.45
N ARG A 405 -4.93 -30.30 -21.74
CA ARG A 405 -3.77 -30.89 -21.07
C ARG A 405 -3.03 -31.80 -22.04
N GLU A 406 -1.73 -31.54 -22.20
CA GLU A 406 -0.81 -32.29 -23.05
C GLU A 406 0.37 -32.75 -22.19
N GLY A 407 0.30 -33.99 -21.69
CA GLY A 407 1.28 -34.54 -20.74
C GLY A 407 1.40 -33.72 -19.44
N ASN A 408 2.60 -33.17 -19.21
CA ASN A 408 2.92 -32.33 -18.03
C ASN A 408 2.57 -30.85 -18.22
N TRP A 409 2.08 -30.47 -19.41
CA TRP A 409 1.70 -29.11 -19.76
C TRP A 409 0.18 -28.99 -19.89
N ILE A 410 -0.31 -27.79 -19.65
CA ILE A 410 -1.65 -27.35 -20.06
C ILE A 410 -1.43 -26.25 -21.08
N VAL A 411 -1.96 -26.43 -22.29
CA VAL A 411 -1.98 -25.42 -23.35
C VAL A 411 -3.30 -24.68 -23.26
N PHE A 412 -3.22 -23.36 -23.22
CA PHE A 412 -4.36 -22.46 -23.15
C PHE A 412 -4.37 -21.57 -24.38
N TRP A 413 -5.55 -21.03 -24.72
CA TRP A 413 -5.68 -20.03 -25.77
C TRP A 413 -6.74 -18.99 -25.45
N ARG A 414 -6.63 -17.86 -26.15
CA ARG A 414 -7.61 -16.78 -26.15
C ARG A 414 -7.76 -16.25 -27.58
N GLY A 415 -8.99 -15.93 -27.96
CA GLY A 415 -9.37 -15.32 -29.22
C GLY A 415 -9.48 -16.27 -30.42
N GLU A 416 -9.13 -17.56 -30.31
CA GLU A 416 -9.25 -18.50 -31.44
C GLU A 416 -10.72 -18.80 -31.73
N ARG A 417 -11.14 -18.47 -32.95
CA ARG A 417 -12.50 -18.69 -33.42
C ARG A 417 -12.58 -19.92 -34.33
N ASP A 418 -11.47 -20.31 -34.95
CA ASP A 418 -11.38 -21.51 -35.75
C ASP A 418 -10.93 -22.70 -34.91
N LEU A 419 -11.91 -23.40 -34.32
CA LEU A 419 -11.68 -24.57 -33.48
C LEU A 419 -11.00 -25.73 -34.22
N THR A 420 -11.00 -25.74 -35.57
CA THR A 420 -10.32 -26.79 -36.35
C THR A 420 -8.79 -26.68 -36.28
N ARG A 421 -8.27 -25.47 -35.97
CA ARG A 421 -6.83 -25.20 -35.83
C ARG A 421 -6.30 -25.52 -34.45
N VAL A 422 -7.17 -25.54 -33.43
CA VAL A 422 -6.79 -25.74 -32.02
C VAL A 422 -5.98 -27.02 -31.81
N PRO A 423 -6.37 -28.21 -32.30
CA PRO A 423 -5.59 -29.44 -32.09
C PRO A 423 -4.16 -29.34 -32.60
N ARG A 424 -3.96 -28.70 -33.76
CA ARG A 424 -2.63 -28.50 -34.35
C ARG A 424 -1.74 -27.63 -33.45
N PHE A 425 -2.26 -26.51 -32.95
CA PHE A 425 -1.47 -25.61 -32.10
C PHE A 425 -1.26 -26.16 -30.70
N VAL A 426 -2.23 -26.90 -30.15
CA VAL A 426 -2.06 -27.64 -28.88
C VAL A 426 -0.91 -28.63 -28.99
N ASP A 427 -0.86 -29.43 -30.06
CA ASP A 427 0.23 -30.39 -30.29
C ASP A 427 1.58 -29.68 -30.46
N LEU A 428 1.63 -28.65 -31.31
CA LEU A 428 2.84 -27.87 -31.59
C LEU A 428 3.41 -27.21 -30.32
N ILE A 429 2.56 -26.54 -29.54
CA ILE A 429 2.96 -25.80 -28.34
C ILE A 429 3.26 -26.74 -27.17
N GLY A 430 2.49 -27.82 -27.04
CA GLY A 430 2.73 -28.87 -26.04
C GLY A 430 4.13 -29.48 -26.16
N LYS A 431 4.63 -29.63 -27.39
CA LYS A 431 5.94 -30.21 -27.71
C LYS A 431 7.12 -29.25 -27.70
N LEU A 432 6.92 -27.95 -27.50
CA LEU A 432 8.03 -26.99 -27.43
C LEU A 432 9.05 -27.38 -26.34
N PRO A 433 10.36 -27.21 -26.54
CA PRO A 433 11.35 -27.50 -25.52
C PRO A 433 11.18 -26.58 -24.29
N PRO A 434 11.54 -27.03 -23.07
CA PRO A 434 11.58 -26.16 -21.91
C PRO A 434 12.56 -25.00 -22.11
N THR A 435 12.16 -23.79 -21.73
CA THR A 435 12.99 -22.57 -21.80
C THR A 435 13.59 -22.17 -20.44
N LEU A 436 13.30 -22.95 -19.39
CA LEU A 436 13.86 -22.83 -18.05
C LEU A 436 14.58 -24.13 -17.69
N VAL A 437 15.70 -24.04 -16.98
CA VAL A 437 16.49 -25.19 -16.52
C VAL A 437 15.61 -26.12 -15.66
N GLU A 438 15.72 -27.43 -15.86
CA GLU A 438 15.04 -28.42 -15.02
C GLU A 438 15.73 -28.55 -13.65
N SER A 439 14.91 -28.78 -12.62
CA SER A 439 15.28 -28.83 -11.20
C SER A 439 15.67 -30.24 -10.80
#